data_AF-A0A1E5PVZ1-F1
#
_entry.id   AF-A0A1E5PVZ1-F1
#
_cell.length_a   1.000
_cell.length_b   1.000
_cell.length_c   1.000
_cell.angle_alpha   90.00
_cell.angle_beta   90.00
_cell.angle_gamma   90.00
#
_symmetry.space_group_name_H-M   'P 1'
#
loop_
_entity.id
_entity.type
_entity.pdbx_description
1 polymer ?
#
loop_
_entity_poly.entity_id
_entity_poly.type
_entity_poly.pdbx_seq_one_letter_code
_entity_poly.pdbx_strand_id
1 'polypeptide(L)'
;MVAVTAAVLATMLAAGCGPSDSDDGDERPPASGSETPTDASAGPSPTPAAPTATAPTTAGPAPTTAGPTPASSPAPAETLVRAGRSGGYAGQTHTLVVKGDGSWTRLGPQTEPEGTGKLPEAGLAALRTALAEADFARLPRMATGDTTVYDGFTYAFVHGGFEVAAEQEALAPALRKVLDALPPFTP
;
A
#
# COMPACT_ATOMS: atom_id res chain seq x y z
N MET A 1 45.08 -12.59 -7.95
CA MET A 1 46.03 -12.02 -6.98
C MET A 1 45.36 -10.81 -6.34
N VAL A 2 45.05 -10.89 -5.03
CA VAL A 2 44.98 -9.82 -3.99
C VAL A 2 44.07 -8.60 -4.30
N ALA A 3 43.11 -8.16 -3.50
CA ALA A 3 43.14 -7.97 -2.05
C ALA A 3 41.74 -7.98 -1.41
N VAL A 4 41.66 -8.57 -0.23
CA VAL A 4 40.59 -8.44 0.77
C VAL A 4 40.84 -7.16 1.58
N THR A 5 39.83 -6.34 1.82
CA THR A 5 39.83 -5.36 2.90
C THR A 5 38.46 -5.32 3.59
N ALA A 6 38.43 -5.94 4.76
CA ALA A 6 37.41 -5.74 5.78
C ALA A 6 37.74 -4.46 6.56
N ALA A 7 36.72 -3.68 6.93
CA ALA A 7 36.78 -2.75 8.04
C ALA A 7 35.40 -2.62 8.68
N VAL A 8 35.28 -3.23 9.86
CA VAL A 8 34.21 -3.03 10.84
C VAL A 8 34.48 -1.72 11.56
N LEU A 9 33.46 -0.86 11.74
CA LEU A 9 33.48 0.13 12.81
C LEU A 9 32.07 0.33 13.39
N ALA A 10 31.97 0.07 14.69
CA ALA A 10 30.77 0.21 15.51
C ALA A 10 30.74 1.58 16.19
N THR A 11 29.54 2.11 16.43
CA THR A 11 29.30 3.09 17.50
C THR A 11 27.89 2.91 18.07
N MET A 12 27.82 2.37 19.29
CA MET A 12 26.68 2.52 20.19
C MET A 12 26.72 3.92 20.81
N LEU A 13 25.58 4.61 20.86
CA LEU A 13 25.31 5.62 21.89
C LEU A 13 23.89 5.45 22.44
N ALA A 14 23.83 5.49 23.77
CA ALA A 14 22.67 5.33 24.62
C ALA A 14 21.98 6.67 24.91
N ALA A 15 20.80 6.56 25.53
CA ALA A 15 20.15 7.48 26.48
C ALA A 15 18.77 8.02 26.04
N GLY A 16 17.78 7.87 26.94
CA GLY A 16 16.51 8.59 26.86
C GLY A 16 15.31 7.85 27.47
N CYS A 17 15.31 7.67 28.80
CA CYS A 17 14.13 7.30 29.58
C CYS A 17 13.63 8.57 30.28
N GLY A 18 12.33 8.86 30.26
CA GLY A 18 11.72 9.93 31.06
C GLY A 18 10.20 10.05 30.87
N PRO A 19 9.43 10.46 31.90
CA PRO A 19 8.08 9.96 32.19
C PRO A 19 6.93 10.97 31.97
N SER A 20 5.71 10.43 32.12
CA SER A 20 4.43 10.99 32.63
C SER A 20 4.11 12.49 32.50
N ASP A 21 2.90 12.81 32.03
CA ASP A 21 1.89 13.45 32.90
C ASP A 21 0.48 13.27 32.34
N SER A 22 -0.47 13.03 33.24
CA SER A 22 -1.92 13.00 33.02
C SER A 22 -2.45 14.40 33.25
N ASP A 23 -3.37 14.88 32.42
CA ASP A 23 -4.25 15.99 32.82
C ASP A 23 -5.70 15.64 32.48
N ASP A 24 -6.47 15.58 33.57
CA ASP A 24 -7.88 15.32 33.72
C ASP A 24 -8.55 16.70 33.80
N GLY A 25 -9.58 16.94 32.98
CA GLY A 25 -10.09 18.29 32.77
C GLY A 25 -11.58 18.36 32.42
N ASP A 26 -12.39 17.92 33.37
CA ASP A 26 -13.65 18.49 33.86
C ASP A 26 -14.88 18.71 32.93
N GLU A 27 -15.98 18.18 33.45
CA GLU A 27 -17.40 18.36 33.14
C GLU A 27 -17.86 19.83 32.93
N ARG A 28 -18.93 20.05 32.15
CA ARG A 28 -20.33 20.17 32.66
C ARG A 28 -21.39 20.51 31.57
N PRO A 29 -22.61 19.94 31.64
CA PRO A 29 -23.82 20.30 30.84
C PRO A 29 -24.73 21.27 31.68
N PRO A 30 -26.08 21.43 31.49
CA PRO A 30 -27.04 21.21 30.39
C PRO A 30 -27.99 22.43 30.13
N ALA A 31 -28.89 22.35 29.13
CA ALA A 31 -30.22 23.00 29.13
C ALA A 31 -31.14 22.23 28.14
N SER A 32 -32.05 21.33 28.56
CA SER A 32 -33.41 21.51 29.09
C SER A 32 -34.41 22.28 28.21
N GLY A 33 -35.39 21.52 27.71
CA GLY A 33 -36.80 21.90 27.59
C GLY A 33 -37.24 22.52 26.25
N SER A 34 -38.48 22.36 25.77
CA SER A 34 -39.60 21.55 26.21
C SER A 34 -40.76 21.79 25.21
N GLU A 35 -41.50 20.74 24.88
CA GLU A 35 -42.96 20.67 24.58
C GLU A 35 -43.60 21.15 23.26
N THR A 36 -44.55 20.31 22.84
CA THR A 36 -45.53 20.33 21.74
C THR A 36 -46.78 21.14 22.12
N PRO A 37 -47.60 21.66 21.17
CA PRO A 37 -48.90 21.02 20.85
C PRO A 37 -49.35 21.21 19.36
N THR A 38 -49.95 20.23 18.67
CA THR A 38 -51.39 19.87 18.50
C THR A 38 -52.15 20.58 17.36
N ASP A 39 -52.94 19.76 16.63
CA ASP A 39 -54.10 20.02 15.75
C ASP A 39 -53.89 20.54 14.31
N ALA A 40 -54.69 20.21 13.28
CA ALA A 40 -55.49 19.05 12.87
C ALA A 40 -56.03 19.34 11.45
N SER A 41 -56.24 18.28 10.67
CA SER A 41 -57.29 18.08 9.65
C SER A 41 -57.34 18.82 8.29
N ALA A 42 -57.49 17.95 7.27
CA ALA A 42 -58.35 17.99 6.07
C ALA A 42 -57.80 18.57 4.74
N GLY A 43 -57.88 17.74 3.68
CA GLY A 43 -57.52 18.01 2.27
C GLY A 43 -58.50 18.95 1.52
N PRO A 44 -58.46 19.10 0.17
CA PRO A 44 -58.27 18.05 -0.86
C PRO A 44 -57.32 18.40 -2.05
N SER A 45 -57.06 17.44 -2.96
CA SER A 45 -56.43 17.64 -4.30
C SER A 45 -57.37 18.37 -5.28
N PRO A 46 -56.89 19.12 -6.31
CA PRO A 46 -56.39 18.53 -7.58
C PRO A 46 -55.21 19.26 -8.30
N THR A 47 -54.54 18.51 -9.20
CA THR A 47 -53.50 18.78 -10.26
C THR A 47 -53.82 20.00 -11.18
N PRO A 48 -52.97 20.53 -12.13
CA PRO A 48 -51.56 20.31 -12.54
C PRO A 48 -50.68 21.59 -12.76
N ALA A 49 -49.35 21.45 -12.85
CA ALA A 49 -48.44 22.04 -13.88
C ALA A 49 -46.96 22.13 -13.40
N ALA A 50 -46.05 21.59 -14.22
CA ALA A 50 -44.60 21.90 -14.22
C ALA A 50 -44.38 23.37 -14.68
N PRO A 51 -43.24 24.08 -14.45
CA PRO A 51 -41.88 23.56 -14.63
C PRO A 51 -40.73 24.12 -13.74
N THR A 52 -39.57 23.45 -13.88
CA THR A 52 -38.18 23.95 -13.77
C THR A 52 -37.53 24.29 -12.42
N ALA A 53 -36.49 23.48 -12.15
CA ALA A 53 -35.16 23.82 -11.61
C ALA A 53 -35.04 24.27 -10.14
N THR A 54 -34.37 23.48 -9.30
CA THR A 54 -33.03 23.81 -8.75
C THR A 54 -32.36 22.56 -8.11
N ALA A 55 -31.09 22.34 -8.47
CA ALA A 55 -29.99 21.63 -7.78
C ALA A 55 -30.16 20.18 -7.27
N PRO A 56 -29.44 19.18 -7.84
CA PRO A 56 -29.05 18.00 -7.09
C PRO A 56 -27.93 18.35 -6.09
N THR A 57 -28.14 17.96 -4.84
CA THR A 57 -27.13 17.92 -3.79
C THR A 57 -26.06 16.91 -4.20
N THR A 58 -24.88 17.39 -4.63
CA THR A 58 -23.72 16.52 -4.87
C THR A 58 -23.20 16.08 -3.50
N ALA A 59 -23.64 14.91 -3.05
CA ALA A 59 -22.90 14.13 -2.07
C ALA A 59 -21.51 13.86 -2.67
N GLY A 60 -20.48 14.49 -2.10
CA GLY A 60 -19.11 14.27 -2.52
C GLY A 60 -18.74 12.80 -2.35
N PRO A 61 -18.07 12.18 -3.34
CA PRO A 61 -17.58 10.82 -3.16
C PRO A 61 -16.53 10.83 -2.04
N ALA A 62 -16.67 9.89 -1.10
CA ALA A 62 -15.62 9.51 -0.18
C ALA A 62 -14.32 9.21 -0.97
N PRO A 63 -13.12 9.45 -0.40
CA PRO A 63 -11.88 9.09 -1.07
C PRO A 63 -11.86 7.58 -1.28
N THR A 64 -12.14 7.15 -2.50
CA THR A 64 -11.87 5.79 -2.94
C THR A 64 -10.36 5.64 -2.92
N THR A 65 -9.82 4.95 -1.92
CA THR A 65 -8.47 4.39 -2.00
C THR A 65 -8.45 3.54 -3.27
N ALA A 66 -7.88 4.10 -4.34
CA ALA A 66 -7.67 3.38 -5.59
C ALA A 66 -6.66 2.28 -5.26
N GLY A 67 -7.16 1.11 -4.89
CA GLY A 67 -6.37 -0.11 -4.89
C GLY A 67 -5.73 -0.25 -6.26
N PRO A 68 -4.49 -0.77 -6.34
CA PRO A 68 -3.76 -0.85 -7.59
C PRO A 68 -4.65 -1.54 -8.63
N THR A 69 -5.02 -0.80 -9.68
CA THR A 69 -5.70 -1.36 -10.84
C THR A 69 -4.82 -2.48 -11.37
N PRO A 70 -5.32 -3.72 -11.56
CA PRO A 70 -4.49 -4.82 -12.04
C PRO A 70 -4.09 -4.52 -13.49
N ALA A 71 -2.95 -3.85 -13.65
CA ALA A 71 -2.30 -3.67 -14.93
C ALA A 71 -2.00 -5.06 -15.47
N SER A 72 -2.53 -5.37 -16.66
CA SER A 72 -2.42 -6.63 -17.39
C SER A 72 -1.16 -7.40 -17.00
N SER A 73 -1.35 -8.43 -16.15
CA SER A 73 -0.22 -9.22 -15.66
C SER A 73 0.47 -9.87 -16.86
N PRO A 74 1.80 -9.71 -17.02
CA PRO A 74 2.52 -10.44 -18.05
C PRO A 74 2.29 -11.95 -17.87
N ALA A 75 2.36 -12.70 -18.97
CA ALA A 75 2.04 -14.12 -18.97
C ALA A 75 2.86 -14.87 -17.89
N PRO A 76 2.21 -15.68 -17.03
CA PRO A 76 2.83 -16.24 -15.83
C PRO A 76 3.92 -17.27 -16.12
N ALA A 77 4.00 -17.79 -17.36
CA ALA A 77 5.01 -18.78 -17.74
C ALA A 77 6.39 -18.18 -18.02
N GLU A 78 6.48 -16.87 -18.30
CA GLU A 78 7.76 -16.21 -18.65
C GLU A 78 8.29 -15.34 -17.50
N THR A 79 7.38 -14.82 -16.67
CA THR A 79 7.70 -13.96 -15.54
C THR A 79 7.86 -14.79 -14.27
N LEU A 80 9.04 -14.71 -13.64
CA LEU A 80 9.26 -15.33 -12.34
C LEU A 80 8.47 -14.56 -11.28
N VAL A 81 8.76 -13.27 -11.14
CA VAL A 81 8.08 -12.40 -10.18
C VAL A 81 7.92 -11.01 -10.76
N ARG A 82 6.78 -10.39 -10.47
CA ARG A 82 6.56 -8.96 -10.66
C ARG A 82 6.37 -8.34 -9.29
N ALA A 83 7.16 -7.31 -8.98
CA ALA A 83 7.04 -6.55 -7.76
C ALA A 83 6.73 -5.09 -8.10
N GLY A 84 5.79 -4.48 -7.41
CA GLY A 84 5.47 -3.06 -7.47
C GLY A 84 5.79 -2.40 -6.14
N ARG A 85 6.30 -1.18 -6.17
CA ARG A 85 6.43 -0.30 -5.01
C ARG A 85 5.69 0.99 -5.31
N SER A 86 4.69 1.30 -4.52
CA SER A 86 3.96 2.57 -4.56
C SER A 86 4.09 3.31 -3.24
N GLY A 87 3.94 4.64 -3.27
CA GLY A 87 3.95 5.48 -2.07
C GLY A 87 5.16 6.41 -2.00
N GLY A 88 5.53 6.77 -0.77
CA GLY A 88 6.42 7.90 -0.51
C GLY A 88 5.76 9.25 -0.80
N TYR A 89 6.48 10.33 -0.51
CA TYR A 89 5.97 11.70 -0.60
C TYR A 89 5.39 12.09 -1.98
N ALA A 90 5.94 11.55 -3.07
CA ALA A 90 5.49 11.83 -4.42
C ALA A 90 4.39 10.86 -4.94
N GLY A 91 4.06 9.81 -4.17
CA GLY A 91 3.05 8.81 -4.55
C GLY A 91 3.37 8.03 -5.84
N GLN A 92 4.64 7.93 -6.23
CA GLN A 92 5.02 7.29 -7.49
C GLN A 92 4.99 5.77 -7.37
N THR A 93 4.60 5.10 -8.46
CA THR A 93 4.59 3.64 -8.55
C THR A 93 5.71 3.16 -9.46
N HIS A 94 6.61 2.33 -8.97
CA HIS A 94 7.64 1.69 -9.78
C HIS A 94 7.37 0.19 -9.82
N THR A 95 7.55 -0.43 -10.97
CA THR A 95 7.36 -1.88 -11.14
C THR A 95 8.66 -2.52 -11.58
N LEU A 96 9.02 -3.64 -10.96
CA LEU A 96 10.11 -4.49 -11.36
C LEU A 96 9.55 -5.83 -11.86
N VAL A 97 9.92 -6.23 -13.06
CA VAL A 97 9.56 -7.51 -13.65
C VAL A 97 10.84 -8.34 -13.77
N VAL A 98 10.88 -9.50 -13.11
CA VAL A 98 12.01 -10.44 -13.19
C VAL A 98 11.53 -11.72 -13.87
N LYS A 99 12.26 -12.15 -14.89
CA LYS A 99 12.01 -13.36 -15.66
C LYS A 99 12.69 -14.57 -15.03
N GLY A 100 12.26 -15.77 -15.45
CA GLY A 100 12.83 -17.04 -14.97
C GLY A 100 14.33 -17.19 -15.18
N ASP A 101 14.90 -16.55 -16.20
CA ASP A 101 16.34 -16.56 -16.52
C ASP A 101 17.16 -15.50 -15.75
N GLY A 102 16.50 -14.72 -14.89
CA GLY A 102 17.11 -13.62 -14.13
C GLY A 102 17.18 -12.30 -14.87
N SER A 103 16.74 -12.23 -16.12
CA SER A 103 16.60 -10.95 -16.81
C SER A 103 15.52 -10.12 -16.11
N TRP A 104 15.81 -8.85 -15.87
CA TRP A 104 14.88 -7.95 -15.18
C TRP A 104 14.69 -6.66 -15.95
N THR A 105 13.50 -6.08 -15.80
CA THR A 105 13.11 -4.78 -16.35
C THR A 105 12.47 -3.97 -15.24
N ARG A 106 12.95 -2.75 -15.05
CA ARG A 106 12.34 -1.73 -14.21
C ARG A 106 11.48 -0.82 -15.07
N LEU A 107 10.26 -0.59 -14.60
CA LEU A 107 9.27 0.30 -15.17
C LEU A 107 9.00 1.43 -14.19
N GLY A 108 9.03 2.65 -14.71
CA GLY A 108 8.72 3.87 -13.97
C GLY A 108 7.21 4.09 -13.75
N PRO A 109 6.83 5.28 -13.24
CA PRO A 109 5.45 5.63 -12.91
C PRO A 109 4.48 5.58 -14.09
N GLN A 110 4.96 5.85 -15.32
CA GLN A 110 4.13 5.78 -16.53
C GLN A 110 4.29 4.45 -17.26
N THR A 111 4.76 3.40 -16.58
CA THR A 111 5.10 2.09 -17.17
C THR A 111 6.19 2.14 -18.25
N GLU A 112 6.94 3.23 -18.30
CA GLU A 112 8.07 3.38 -19.21
C GLU A 112 9.28 2.59 -18.70
N PRO A 113 10.06 1.93 -19.57
CA PRO A 113 11.25 1.21 -19.17
C PRO A 113 12.35 2.18 -18.71
N GLU A 114 12.72 2.11 -17.44
CA GLU A 114 13.75 2.95 -16.82
C GLU A 114 15.09 2.23 -16.62
N GLY A 115 15.11 0.94 -16.86
CA GLY A 115 16.31 0.13 -16.70
C GLY A 115 16.05 -1.33 -16.98
N THR A 116 17.07 -1.99 -17.49
CA THR A 116 17.09 -3.44 -17.68
C THR A 116 18.44 -3.99 -17.25
N GLY A 117 18.45 -5.26 -16.93
CA GLY A 117 19.68 -5.95 -16.61
C GLY A 117 19.44 -7.43 -16.37
N LYS A 118 20.44 -8.05 -15.76
CA LYS A 118 20.37 -9.46 -15.39
C LYS A 118 20.85 -9.65 -13.96
N LEU A 119 20.13 -10.48 -13.22
CA LEU A 119 20.48 -10.86 -11.87
C LEU A 119 21.67 -11.86 -11.93
N PRO A 120 22.64 -11.74 -11.02
CA PRO A 120 23.68 -12.76 -10.89
C PRO A 120 23.05 -14.08 -10.47
N GLU A 121 23.66 -15.21 -10.85
CA GLU A 121 23.12 -16.55 -10.60
C GLU A 121 22.85 -16.80 -9.10
N ALA A 122 23.77 -16.34 -8.23
CA ALA A 122 23.60 -16.42 -6.78
C ALA A 122 22.35 -15.65 -6.28
N GLY A 123 22.11 -14.45 -6.83
CA GLY A 123 20.93 -13.66 -6.47
C GLY A 123 19.65 -14.28 -7.03
N LEU A 124 19.70 -14.89 -8.22
CA LEU A 124 18.56 -15.59 -8.81
C LEU A 124 18.19 -16.81 -7.96
N ALA A 125 19.17 -17.59 -7.51
CA ALA A 125 18.96 -18.71 -6.61
C ALA A 125 18.37 -18.27 -5.26
N ALA A 126 18.88 -17.17 -4.69
CA ALA A 126 18.34 -16.56 -3.47
C ALA A 126 16.89 -16.10 -3.66
N LEU A 127 16.58 -15.45 -4.78
CA LEU A 127 15.22 -15.01 -5.12
C LEU A 127 14.27 -16.21 -5.23
N ARG A 128 14.64 -17.26 -5.96
CA ARG A 128 13.81 -18.48 -6.06
C ARG A 128 13.57 -19.15 -4.71
N THR A 129 14.61 -19.20 -3.87
CA THR A 129 14.50 -19.75 -2.52
C THR A 129 13.54 -18.91 -1.67
N ALA A 130 13.69 -17.58 -1.68
CA ALA A 130 12.82 -16.67 -0.95
C ALA A 130 11.36 -16.74 -1.44
N LEU A 131 11.13 -16.87 -2.75
CA LEU A 131 9.79 -17.02 -3.32
C LEU A 131 9.14 -18.36 -2.90
N ALA A 132 9.92 -19.44 -2.82
CA ALA A 132 9.46 -20.73 -2.33
C ALA A 132 9.17 -20.70 -0.82
N GLU A 133 10.00 -20.03 -0.03
CA GLU A 133 9.79 -19.83 1.41
C GLU A 133 8.58 -18.94 1.71
N ALA A 134 8.33 -17.93 0.87
CA ALA A 134 7.21 -17.01 1.05
C ALA A 134 5.85 -17.69 0.88
N ASP A 135 5.78 -18.76 0.08
CA ASP A 135 4.56 -19.55 -0.17
C ASP A 135 3.32 -18.65 -0.36
N PHE A 136 3.33 -17.87 -1.46
CA PHE A 136 2.29 -16.87 -1.78
C PHE A 136 0.86 -17.40 -1.71
N ALA A 137 0.65 -18.71 -1.86
CA ALA A 137 -0.65 -19.34 -1.74
C ALA A 137 -1.22 -19.33 -0.30
N ARG A 138 -0.35 -19.22 0.72
CA ARG A 138 -0.74 -19.20 2.14
C ARG A 138 -0.75 -17.81 2.75
N LEU A 139 -0.15 -16.83 2.08
CA LEU A 139 -0.12 -15.46 2.57
C LEU A 139 -1.49 -14.78 2.41
N PRO A 140 -1.84 -13.85 3.31
CA PRO A 140 -2.98 -12.98 3.06
C PRO A 140 -2.75 -12.17 1.78
N ARG A 141 -3.81 -11.96 0.99
CA ARG A 141 -3.72 -11.16 -0.25
C ARG A 141 -3.36 -9.70 0.00
N MET A 142 -3.75 -9.18 1.16
CA MET A 142 -3.41 -7.83 1.59
C MET A 142 -2.99 -7.88 3.06
N ALA A 143 -1.79 -7.38 3.38
CA ALA A 143 -1.34 -7.15 4.74
C ALA A 143 -1.19 -5.65 5.00
N THR A 144 -1.96 -5.15 5.96
CA THR A 144 -1.97 -3.75 6.37
C THR A 144 -1.48 -3.67 7.82
N GLY A 145 -0.69 -2.65 8.15
CA GLY A 145 -0.22 -2.45 9.51
C GLY A 145 -1.32 -1.86 10.39
N ASP A 146 -1.18 -2.00 11.71
CA ASP A 146 -2.11 -1.37 12.67
C ASP A 146 -1.93 0.15 12.75
N THR A 147 -0.80 0.67 12.28
CA THR A 147 -0.44 2.09 12.31
C THR A 147 -0.46 2.67 10.91
N THR A 148 -1.23 3.74 10.71
CA THR A 148 -1.17 4.51 9.46
C THR A 148 0.14 5.28 9.38
N VAL A 149 0.99 4.89 8.43
CA VAL A 149 2.22 5.61 8.10
C VAL A 149 1.92 6.59 6.97
N TYR A 150 1.93 7.88 7.29
CA TYR A 150 1.90 8.92 6.27
C TYR A 150 3.19 8.85 5.45
N ASP A 151 3.07 8.88 4.13
CA ASP A 151 4.15 8.66 3.16
C ASP A 151 4.78 7.26 3.19
N GLY A 152 4.07 6.26 3.72
CA GLY A 152 4.49 4.88 3.69
C GLY A 152 4.65 4.32 2.27
N PHE A 153 5.41 3.23 2.16
CA PHE A 153 5.48 2.44 0.94
C PHE A 153 4.58 1.21 1.04
N THR A 154 3.85 0.94 -0.03
CA THR A 154 3.10 -0.29 -0.24
C THR A 154 3.77 -1.10 -1.35
N TYR A 155 3.91 -2.38 -1.10
CA TYR A 155 4.50 -3.33 -2.04
C TYR A 155 3.44 -4.29 -2.55
N ALA A 156 3.48 -4.61 -3.84
CA ALA A 156 2.61 -5.60 -4.48
C ALA A 156 3.47 -6.64 -5.20
N PHE A 157 3.30 -7.91 -4.88
CA PHE A 157 4.06 -9.01 -5.47
C PHE A 157 3.13 -9.97 -6.20
N VAL A 158 3.49 -10.32 -7.43
CA VAL A 158 2.80 -11.31 -8.23
C VAL A 158 3.77 -12.43 -8.59
N HIS A 159 3.45 -13.65 -8.17
CA HIS A 159 4.24 -14.84 -8.44
C HIS A 159 3.32 -16.05 -8.61
N GLY A 160 3.48 -16.82 -9.70
CA GLY A 160 2.74 -18.06 -9.92
C GLY A 160 1.22 -17.91 -9.94
N GLY A 161 0.69 -16.74 -10.34
CA GLY A 161 -0.74 -16.43 -10.36
C GLY A 161 -1.31 -15.96 -9.02
N PHE A 162 -0.51 -15.86 -7.97
CA PHE A 162 -0.89 -15.28 -6.69
C PHE A 162 -0.40 -13.83 -6.60
N GLU A 163 -1.28 -12.96 -6.14
CA GLU A 163 -0.97 -11.55 -5.85
C GLU A 163 -1.09 -11.32 -4.35
N VAL A 164 -0.03 -10.76 -3.78
CA VAL A 164 0.08 -10.40 -2.37
C VAL A 164 0.57 -8.96 -2.29
N ALA A 165 -0.24 -8.10 -1.70
CA ALA A 165 0.13 -6.73 -1.39
C ALA A 165 0.34 -6.56 0.11
N ALA A 166 1.29 -5.73 0.50
CA ALA A 166 1.59 -5.46 1.89
C ALA A 166 2.23 -4.08 2.07
N GLU A 167 1.82 -3.39 3.13
CA GLU A 167 2.52 -2.19 3.59
C GLU A 167 3.91 -2.56 4.12
N GLN A 168 4.88 -1.63 4.01
CA GLN A 168 6.26 -1.87 4.42
C GLN A 168 6.38 -2.38 5.86
N GLU A 169 5.60 -1.81 6.77
CA GLU A 169 5.57 -2.18 8.20
C GLU A 169 4.98 -3.58 8.43
N ALA A 170 3.98 -3.95 7.62
CA ALA A 170 3.26 -5.23 7.71
C ALA A 170 3.89 -6.35 6.85
N LEU A 171 5.05 -6.09 6.23
CA LEU A 171 5.66 -7.03 5.32
C LEU A 171 6.13 -8.29 6.06
N ALA A 172 5.64 -9.45 5.63
CA ALA A 172 6.08 -10.73 6.17
C ALA A 172 7.60 -10.90 6.02
N PRO A 173 8.31 -11.53 6.97
CA PRO A 173 9.75 -11.71 6.90
C PRO A 173 10.24 -12.37 5.60
N ALA A 174 9.46 -13.32 5.06
CA ALA A 174 9.78 -13.97 3.79
C ALA A 174 9.69 -13.00 2.59
N LEU A 175 8.69 -12.12 2.56
CA LEU A 175 8.57 -11.08 1.52
C LEU A 175 9.70 -10.05 1.60
N ARG A 176 10.23 -9.77 2.79
CA ARG A 176 11.42 -8.91 2.94
C ARG A 176 12.67 -9.55 2.30
N LYS A 177 12.85 -10.87 2.47
CA LYS A 177 13.92 -11.60 1.77
C LYS A 177 13.77 -11.53 0.25
N VAL A 178 12.53 -11.60 -0.26
CA VAL A 178 12.26 -11.41 -1.68
C VAL A 178 12.69 -10.02 -2.13
N LEU A 179 12.35 -8.96 -1.39
CA LEU A 179 12.78 -7.60 -1.70
C LEU A 179 14.30 -7.43 -1.70
N ASP A 180 15.00 -8.01 -0.72
CA ASP A 180 16.46 -7.95 -0.62
C ASP A 180 17.16 -8.64 -1.81
N ALA A 181 16.56 -9.72 -2.33
CA ALA A 181 17.07 -10.43 -3.50
C ALA A 181 16.75 -9.74 -4.85
N LEU A 182 15.89 -8.72 -4.85
CA LEU A 182 15.53 -7.97 -6.05
C LEU A 182 16.49 -6.78 -6.29
N PRO A 183 16.75 -6.42 -7.55
CA PRO A 183 17.43 -5.16 -7.86
C PRO A 183 16.59 -3.95 -7.37
N PRO A 184 17.24 -2.81 -7.17
CA PRO A 184 16.56 -1.61 -6.68
C PRO A 184 15.50 -1.10 -7.67
N PHE A 185 14.37 -0.65 -7.11
CA PHE A 185 13.22 -0.09 -7.84
C PHE A 185 13.48 1.27 -8.47
N THR A 186 14.61 1.90 -8.17
CA THR A 186 15.03 3.20 -8.69
C THR A 186 16.52 3.13 -9.06
N PRO A 187 16.97 3.88 -10.08
CA PRO A 187 18.37 3.97 -10.45
C PRO A 187 19.25 4.56 -9.35
#